data_AF-A0A9E5U3U2-F1
#
_entry.id   AF-A0A9E5U3U2-F1
#
_cell.length_a   1.000
_cell.length_b   1.000
_cell.length_c   1.000
_cell.angle_alpha   90.00
_cell.angle_beta   90.00
_cell.angle_gamma   90.00
#
_symmetry.space_group_name_H-M   'P 1'
#
loop_
_entity.id
_entity.type
_entity.pdbx_description
1 polymer ?
#
loop_
_entity_poly.entity_id
_entity_poly.type
_entity_poly.pdbx_seq_one_letter_code
_entity_poly.pdbx_strand_id
1 'polypeptide(L)'
;MTWHVGGRVEECRRLTPEELEQLAPHMRREQVYEGRVLPYRLAVAIDGESRVAELVRGAAARADRPLYVFRELSVSPGTHSLAISFTREGELPARAAEPVTPERLELSAGLELRSKEVVLVTYDPEDRRLVLKGHAR
;
A
#
# COMPACT_ATOMS: atom_id res chain seq x y z
N MET A 1 13.18 6.60 -2.37
CA MET A 1 13.04 6.64 -0.90
C MET A 1 12.20 5.45 -0.45
N THR A 2 12.73 4.58 0.42
CA THR A 2 12.12 3.30 0.81
C THR A 2 10.94 3.47 1.79
N TRP A 3 9.86 2.72 1.59
CA TRP A 3 8.55 2.80 2.25
C TRP A 3 8.16 1.41 2.79
N HIS A 4 7.55 1.36 3.98
CA HIS A 4 7.04 0.13 4.60
C HIS A 4 5.59 0.31 5.03
N VAL A 5 4.61 -0.11 4.20
CA VAL A 5 3.21 -0.22 4.62
C VAL A 5 2.58 -1.47 4.02
N GLY A 6 2.12 -2.39 4.86
CA GLY A 6 1.40 -3.57 4.43
C GLY A 6 1.00 -4.41 5.62
N GLY A 7 -0.23 -4.20 6.11
CA GLY A 7 -0.88 -5.19 6.95
C GLY A 7 -0.94 -6.50 6.19
N ARG A 8 -0.34 -7.55 6.76
CA ARG A 8 -0.43 -8.91 6.23
C ARG A 8 -1.87 -9.36 6.34
N VAL A 9 -2.41 -9.93 5.28
CA VAL A 9 -3.68 -10.65 5.33
C VAL A 9 -3.29 -12.12 5.50
N GLU A 10 -3.44 -12.66 6.71
CA GLU A 10 -3.15 -14.06 6.99
C GLU A 10 -4.38 -14.92 6.65
N GLU A 11 -4.29 -15.67 5.55
CA GLU A 11 -5.35 -16.59 5.14
C GLU A 11 -5.04 -17.99 5.72
N CYS A 12 -5.94 -18.47 6.57
CA CYS A 12 -5.84 -19.80 7.17
C CYS A 12 -6.52 -20.82 6.23
N ARG A 13 -5.75 -21.65 5.53
CA ARG A 13 -6.31 -22.76 4.74
C ARG A 13 -5.99 -24.11 5.36
N ARG A 14 -6.97 -25.02 5.28
CA ARG A 14 -6.77 -26.43 5.64
C ARG A 14 -6.19 -27.14 4.43
N LEU A 15 -5.02 -27.77 4.59
CA LEU A 15 -4.43 -28.57 3.51
C LEU A 15 -5.28 -29.82 3.27
N THR A 16 -5.44 -30.21 2.01
CA THR A 16 -6.11 -31.46 1.68
C THR A 16 -5.20 -32.66 2.02
N PRO A 17 -5.75 -33.88 2.16
CA PRO A 17 -4.96 -35.08 2.47
C PRO A 17 -3.84 -35.32 1.43
N GLU A 18 -4.13 -35.09 0.16
CA GLU A 18 -3.20 -35.26 -0.96
C GLU A 18 -2.02 -34.27 -0.89
N GLU A 19 -2.26 -33.03 -0.44
CA GLU A 19 -1.22 -32.03 -0.20
C GLU A 19 -0.37 -32.37 1.04
N LEU A 20 -0.99 -32.91 2.10
CA LEU A 20 -0.30 -33.35 3.32
C LEU A 20 0.62 -34.54 3.05
N GLU A 21 0.24 -35.46 2.16
CA GLU A 21 1.06 -36.62 1.81
C GLU A 21 2.35 -36.23 1.07
N GLN A 22 2.29 -35.17 0.26
CA GLN A 22 3.45 -34.59 -0.42
C GLN A 22 4.41 -33.84 0.53
N LEU A 23 3.98 -33.55 1.76
CA LEU A 23 4.83 -32.93 2.78
C LEU A 23 5.56 -33.99 3.61
N ALA A 24 6.83 -33.70 3.92
CA ALA A 24 7.64 -34.53 4.80
C ALA A 24 6.95 -34.69 6.18
N PRO A 25 7.09 -35.83 6.88
CA PRO A 25 6.31 -36.14 8.09
C PRO A 25 6.37 -35.08 9.20
N HIS A 26 7.50 -34.38 9.35
CA HIS A 26 7.71 -33.31 10.33
C HIS A 26 7.15 -31.94 9.88
N MET A 27 6.73 -31.82 8.62
CA MET A 27 6.18 -30.61 7.99
C MET A 27 4.66 -30.69 7.78
N ARG A 28 4.04 -31.86 8.03
CA ARG A 28 2.59 -32.07 7.90
C ARG A 28 1.86 -31.29 9.00
N ARG A 29 1.24 -30.17 8.62
CA ARG A 29 0.38 -29.37 9.49
C ARG A 29 -0.99 -29.27 8.83
N GLU A 30 -2.05 -29.57 9.57
CA GLU A 30 -3.42 -29.51 9.04
C GLU A 30 -3.85 -28.09 8.67
N GLN A 31 -3.20 -27.06 9.24
CA GLN A 31 -3.50 -25.66 8.99
C GLN A 31 -2.24 -24.94 8.55
N VAL A 32 -2.33 -24.25 7.40
CA VAL A 32 -1.28 -23.36 6.90
C VAL A 32 -1.83 -21.94 6.89
N TYR A 33 -1.04 -21.04 7.48
CA TYR A 33 -1.29 -19.61 7.48
C TYR A 33 -0.44 -19.00 6.36
N GLU A 34 -1.08 -18.59 5.26
CA GLU A 34 -0.41 -17.91 4.15
C GLU A 34 -0.69 -16.41 4.25
N GLY A 35 0.36 -15.63 4.53
CA GLY A 35 0.29 -14.17 4.52
C GLY A 35 0.37 -13.65 3.10
N ARG A 36 -0.68 -13.00 2.59
CA ARG A 36 -0.64 -12.26 1.33
C ARG A 36 -0.90 -10.78 1.55
N VAL A 37 -0.32 -9.93 0.71
CA VAL A 37 -0.61 -8.50 0.70
C VAL A 37 -1.54 -8.17 -0.46
N LEU A 38 -2.72 -7.63 -0.14
CA LEU A 38 -3.69 -7.22 -1.16
C LEU A 38 -3.17 -5.98 -1.91
N PRO A 39 -3.39 -5.89 -3.24
CA PRO A 39 -2.93 -4.75 -4.03
C PRO A 39 -3.72 -3.48 -3.70
N TYR A 40 -3.13 -2.32 -4.03
CA TYR A 40 -3.80 -1.02 -3.91
C TYR A 40 -3.74 -0.28 -5.23
N ARG A 41 -4.85 0.33 -5.62
CA ARG A 41 -4.90 1.29 -6.71
C ARG A 41 -4.44 2.65 -6.20
N LEU A 42 -3.34 3.15 -6.74
CA LEU A 42 -2.83 4.50 -6.53
C LEU A 42 -3.39 5.42 -7.61
N ALA A 43 -4.05 6.50 -7.19
CA ALA A 43 -4.37 7.63 -8.06
C ALA A 43 -3.80 8.91 -7.49
N VAL A 44 -3.09 9.68 -8.32
CA VAL A 44 -2.54 10.99 -7.98
C VAL A 44 -3.00 12.00 -9.02
N ALA A 45 -3.62 13.08 -8.56
CA ALA A 45 -4.01 14.21 -9.38
C ALA A 45 -3.37 15.50 -8.86
N ILE A 46 -2.93 16.35 -9.80
CA ILE A 46 -2.40 17.69 -9.52
C ILE A 46 -3.22 18.67 -10.34
N ASP A 47 -3.84 19.65 -9.71
CA ASP A 47 -4.75 20.62 -10.34
C ASP A 47 -5.94 19.95 -11.04
N GLY A 48 -6.42 18.85 -10.47
CA GLY A 48 -7.47 18.01 -11.04
C GLY A 48 -7.00 17.14 -12.23
N GLU A 49 -5.77 17.30 -12.70
CA GLU A 49 -5.20 16.48 -13.77
C GLU A 49 -4.58 15.20 -13.21
N SER A 50 -5.04 14.04 -13.66
CA SER A 50 -4.48 12.74 -13.24
C SER A 50 -3.05 12.56 -13.74
N ARG A 51 -2.09 12.54 -12.80
CA ARG A 51 -0.66 12.32 -13.07
C ARG A 51 -0.27 10.86 -12.96
N VAL A 52 -0.89 10.12 -12.05
CA VAL A 52 -0.61 8.69 -11.81
C VAL A 52 -1.91 7.95 -11.60
N ALA A 53 -2.06 6.80 -12.26
CA ALA A 53 -3.13 5.85 -12.02
C ALA A 53 -2.57 4.43 -12.24
N GLU A 54 -2.28 3.70 -11.17
CA GLU A 54 -1.67 2.38 -11.28
C GLU A 54 -2.06 1.42 -10.16
N LEU A 55 -1.87 0.13 -10.41
CA LEU A 55 -2.11 -0.93 -9.44
C LEU A 55 -0.79 -1.36 -8.79
N VAL A 56 -0.65 -1.04 -7.52
CA VAL A 56 0.50 -1.33 -6.66
C VAL A 56 0.34 -2.73 -6.06
N ARG A 57 1.36 -3.58 -6.24
CA ARG A 57 1.37 -4.97 -5.74
C ARG A 57 2.55 -5.20 -4.78
N GLY A 58 2.41 -6.17 -3.87
CA GLY A 58 3.47 -6.55 -2.94
C GLY A 58 4.71 -7.04 -3.69
N ALA A 59 5.86 -6.44 -3.40
CA ALA A 59 7.10 -6.74 -4.12
C ALA A 59 7.78 -8.00 -3.54
N ALA A 60 7.36 -9.19 -3.98
CA ALA A 60 8.13 -10.44 -3.90
C ALA A 60 7.42 -11.60 -4.63
N ALA A 61 8.17 -12.65 -5.00
CA ALA A 61 7.64 -13.91 -5.57
C ALA A 61 6.61 -14.63 -4.66
N ARG A 62 6.53 -14.25 -3.38
CA ARG A 62 5.54 -14.74 -2.40
C ARG A 62 4.55 -13.68 -1.92
N ALA A 63 4.57 -12.46 -2.48
CA ALA A 63 3.71 -11.33 -2.08
C ALA A 63 3.70 -11.01 -0.57
N ASP A 64 4.80 -11.34 0.12
CA ASP A 64 4.91 -11.42 1.58
C ASP A 64 5.50 -10.14 2.23
N ARG A 65 5.84 -9.15 1.40
CA ARG A 65 6.46 -7.89 1.84
C ARG A 65 5.46 -6.73 1.80
N PRO A 66 5.61 -5.73 2.69
CA PRO A 66 4.85 -4.49 2.64
C PRO A 66 4.84 -3.87 1.23
N LEU A 67 3.74 -3.19 0.88
CA LEU A 67 3.64 -2.43 -0.35
C LEU A 67 4.64 -1.28 -0.32
N TYR A 68 5.38 -1.15 -1.41
CA TYR A 68 6.36 -0.11 -1.62
C TYR A 68 6.00 0.67 -2.87
N VAL A 69 5.80 1.98 -2.71
CA VAL A 69 5.64 2.92 -3.82
C VAL A 69 6.58 4.07 -3.62
N PHE A 70 7.29 4.40 -4.68
CA PHE A 70 8.02 5.64 -4.81
C PHE A 70 7.75 6.22 -6.19
N ARG A 71 7.27 7.46 -6.21
CA ARG A 71 6.98 8.22 -7.42
C ARG A 71 7.48 9.64 -7.24
N GLU A 72 8.17 10.13 -8.26
CA GLU A 72 8.62 11.52 -8.36
C GLU A 72 7.77 12.17 -9.44
N LEU A 73 7.17 13.31 -9.10
CA LEU A 73 6.34 14.10 -10.00
C LEU A 73 6.96 15.49 -10.11
N SER A 74 7.31 15.88 -11.33
CA SER A 74 7.75 17.23 -11.60
C SER A 74 6.54 18.16 -11.60
N VAL A 75 6.55 19.14 -10.70
CA VAL A 75 5.52 20.18 -10.59
C VAL A 75 6.18 21.52 -10.84
N SER A 76 5.52 22.39 -11.61
CA SER A 76 5.98 23.75 -11.81
C SER A 76 6.00 24.52 -10.47
N PRO A 77 6.82 25.57 -10.33
CA PRO A 77 6.67 26.49 -9.22
C PRO A 77 5.32 27.20 -9.28
N GLY A 78 4.64 27.34 -8.15
CA GLY A 78 3.33 27.97 -8.06
C GLY A 78 2.42 27.32 -7.02
N THR A 79 1.16 27.77 -7.02
CA THR A 79 0.10 27.18 -6.21
C THR A 79 -0.54 26.02 -6.95
N HIS A 80 -0.57 24.86 -6.30
CA HIS A 80 -1.11 23.64 -6.85
C HIS A 80 -2.07 22.99 -5.86
N SER A 81 -3.07 22.29 -6.39
CA SER A 81 -3.91 21.39 -5.59
C SER A 81 -3.44 19.95 -5.80
N LEU A 82 -3.16 19.24 -4.72
CA LEU A 82 -2.75 17.84 -4.74
C LEU A 82 -3.87 16.98 -4.19
N ALA A 83 -4.23 15.93 -4.94
CA ALA A 83 -5.11 14.87 -4.48
C ALA A 83 -4.42 13.51 -4.67
N ILE A 84 -4.32 12.73 -3.61
CA ILE A 84 -3.76 11.37 -3.63
C ILE A 84 -4.79 10.42 -3.02
N SER A 85 -5.01 9.29 -3.66
CA SER A 85 -5.81 8.20 -3.10
C SER A 85 -5.11 6.86 -3.28
N PHE A 86 -5.21 6.03 -2.25
CA PHE A 86 -4.92 4.61 -2.31
C PHE A 86 -6.19 3.86 -1.93
N THR A 87 -6.67 3.01 -2.83
CA THR A 87 -7.84 2.15 -2.59
C THR A 87 -7.40 0.70 -2.70
N ARG A 88 -7.64 -0.11 -1.66
CA ARG A 88 -7.37 -1.54 -1.70
C ARG A 88 -8.23 -2.20 -2.77
N GLU A 89 -7.61 -3.06 -3.54
CA GLU A 89 -8.27 -3.88 -4.54
C GLU A 89 -8.36 -5.32 -4.03
N GLY A 90 -9.57 -5.85 -3.99
CA GLY A 90 -9.87 -7.20 -3.53
C GLY A 90 -10.39 -7.27 -2.09
N GLU A 91 -11.07 -8.37 -1.80
CA GLU A 91 -11.69 -8.60 -0.50
C GLU A 91 -10.74 -9.28 0.47
N LEU A 92 -10.91 -8.94 1.75
CA LEU A 92 -10.27 -9.69 2.82
C LEU A 92 -10.93 -11.09 2.90
N PRO A 93 -10.14 -12.16 3.03
CA PRO A 93 -10.67 -13.47 3.37
C PRO A 93 -11.47 -13.37 4.68
N ALA A 94 -12.60 -14.06 4.77
CA ALA A 94 -13.49 -14.02 5.94
C ALA A 94 -12.82 -14.46 7.27
N ARG A 95 -11.63 -15.07 7.20
CA ARG A 95 -10.84 -15.53 8.36
C ARG A 95 -9.53 -14.78 8.55
N ALA A 96 -9.30 -13.70 7.80
CA ALA A 96 -8.11 -12.90 7.96
C ALA A 96 -8.25 -11.94 9.15
N ALA A 97 -7.15 -11.75 9.89
CA ALA A 97 -7.05 -10.64 10.81
C ALA A 97 -7.21 -9.32 10.04
N GLU A 98 -7.86 -8.33 10.67
CA GLU A 98 -7.99 -7.01 10.07
C GLU A 98 -6.59 -6.41 9.82
N PRO A 99 -6.28 -5.99 8.58
CA PRO A 99 -4.98 -5.42 8.29
C PRO A 99 -4.82 -4.05 8.96
N VAL A 100 -3.60 -3.77 9.40
CA VAL A 100 -3.21 -2.51 10.06
C VAL A 100 -3.44 -1.28 9.17
N THR A 101 -3.37 -1.45 7.84
CA THR A 101 -3.59 -0.38 6.86
C THR A 101 -5.09 -0.29 6.52
N PRO A 102 -5.69 0.92 6.46
CA PRO A 102 -7.06 1.12 6.01
C PRO A 102 -7.31 0.63 4.58
N GLU A 103 -8.57 0.34 4.25
CA GLU A 103 -8.99 0.04 2.87
C GLU A 103 -8.76 1.22 1.93
N ARG A 104 -9.00 2.44 2.44
CA ARG A 104 -8.91 3.68 1.69
C ARG A 104 -8.06 4.70 2.43
N LEU A 105 -7.10 5.29 1.73
CA LEU A 105 -6.27 6.39 2.21
C LEU A 105 -6.39 7.54 1.23
N GLU A 106 -6.67 8.73 1.74
CA GLU A 106 -6.83 9.92 0.91
C GLU A 106 -6.05 11.10 1.52
N LEU A 107 -5.47 11.91 0.64
CA LEU A 107 -4.87 13.19 0.98
C LEU A 107 -5.34 14.22 -0.03
N SER A 108 -5.83 15.34 0.46
CA SER A 108 -6.05 16.54 -0.34
C SER A 108 -5.35 17.72 0.34
N ALA A 109 -4.46 18.38 -0.40
CA ALA A 109 -3.65 19.46 0.14
C ALA A 109 -3.41 20.55 -0.91
N GLY A 110 -3.40 21.81 -0.49
CA GLY A 110 -2.83 22.90 -1.28
C GLY A 110 -1.32 22.92 -1.10
N LEU A 111 -0.59 23.09 -2.20
CA LEU A 111 0.86 23.23 -2.22
C LEU A 111 1.22 24.61 -2.76
N GLU A 112 2.05 25.35 -2.05
CA GLU A 112 2.81 26.45 -2.63
C GLU A 112 4.25 25.95 -2.82
N LEU A 113 4.67 25.79 -4.07
CA LEU A 113 6.00 25.26 -4.39
C LEU A 113 6.88 26.35 -4.99
N ARG A 114 8.04 26.57 -4.38
CA ARG A 114 9.09 27.41 -4.97
C ARG A 114 9.95 26.62 -5.95
N SER A 115 10.74 27.32 -6.75
CA SER A 115 11.68 26.68 -7.66
C SER A 115 12.66 25.79 -6.89
N LYS A 116 12.77 24.52 -7.31
CA LYS A 116 13.62 23.47 -6.71
C LYS A 116 13.19 23.04 -5.30
N GLU A 117 11.98 23.38 -4.88
CA GLU A 117 11.42 22.88 -3.63
C GLU A 117 10.93 21.44 -3.78
N VAL A 118 11.08 20.66 -2.72
CA VAL A 118 10.66 19.26 -2.67
C VAL A 118 9.70 19.08 -1.51
N VAL A 119 8.56 18.48 -1.80
CA VAL A 119 7.54 18.10 -0.83
C VAL A 119 7.41 16.58 -0.83
N LEU A 120 7.41 15.99 0.35
CA LEU A 120 7.30 14.56 0.57
C LEU A 120 5.90 14.23 1.08
N VAL A 121 5.17 13.38 0.37
CA VAL A 121 3.97 12.73 0.91
C VAL A 121 4.34 11.36 1.46
N THR A 122 3.87 11.09 2.67
CA THR A 122 4.29 9.96 3.49
C THR A 122 3.10 9.44 4.30
N TYR A 123 2.94 8.13 4.46
CA TYR A 123 1.97 7.54 5.38
C TYR A 123 2.50 7.50 6.83
N ASP A 124 1.70 8.01 7.75
CA ASP A 124 1.90 7.92 9.18
C ASP A 124 1.24 6.63 9.72
N PRO A 125 2.03 5.67 10.28
CA PRO A 125 1.48 4.43 10.80
C PRO A 125 0.73 4.59 12.13
N GLU A 126 1.03 5.62 12.91
CA GLU A 126 0.35 5.86 14.19
C GLU A 126 -1.05 6.42 13.94
N ASP A 127 -1.14 7.44 13.08
CA ASP A 127 -2.41 8.07 12.70
C ASP A 127 -3.14 7.37 11.54
N ARG A 128 -2.51 6.37 10.93
CA ARG A 128 -3.02 5.61 9.76
C ARG A 128 -3.49 6.50 8.60
N ARG A 129 -2.77 7.58 8.32
CA ARG A 129 -3.14 8.59 7.32
C ARG A 129 -1.96 9.01 6.47
N LEU A 130 -2.24 9.55 5.30
CA LEU A 130 -1.23 10.25 4.51
C LEU A 130 -0.98 11.63 5.15
N VAL A 131 0.29 11.99 5.27
CA VAL A 131 0.76 13.27 5.77
C VAL A 131 1.76 13.86 4.79
N LEU A 132 1.81 15.18 4.77
CA LEU A 132 2.71 15.94 3.93
C LEU A 132 3.85 16.48 4.79
N LYS A 133 5.09 16.21 4.38
CA LYS A 133 6.32 16.67 5.02
C LYS A 133 7.09 17.54 4.03
N GLY A 134 7.41 18.76 4.45
CA GLY A 134 8.04 19.77 3.60
C GLY A 134 7.52 21.15 3.96
N HIS A 135 8.21 22.19 3.48
CA HIS A 135 7.82 23.58 3.74
C HIS A 135 6.75 24.06 2.74
N ALA A 136 5.56 23.45 2.74
CA ALA A 136 4.41 24.12 2.15
C ALA A 136 4.02 25.28 3.07
N ARG A 137 4.14 26.52 2.59
CA ARG A 137 3.73 27.72 3.32
C ARG A 137 2.54 28.37 2.65
#